data_AF-A0A5N7MWQ5-F1
#
_entry.id   AF-A0A5N7MWQ5-F1
#
_cell.length_a   1.000
_cell.length_b   1.000
_cell.length_c   1.000
_cell.angle_alpha   90.00
_cell.angle_beta   90.00
_cell.angle_gamma   90.00
#
_symmetry.space_group_name_H-M   'P 1'
#
loop_
_entity.id
_entity.type
_entity.pdbx_description
1 polymer ?
#
loop_
_entity_poly.entity_id
_entity_poly.type
_entity_poly.pdbx_seq_one_letter_code
_entity_poly.pdbx_strand_id
1 'polypeptide(L)'
;MINQISFIKEGEFIEKSGSPALRLVGDVTAANPTQIVRKGVITRADMLQDFLADKCLGEPLDYIRFAVESTFGDWLPIRYFARKAGLSDKDLIAYIDTLPVQPPRKDLYRKRLASPDTAYAKPSMRVAKTQKRILDGEAVHASDTKAVTEIGLAIQGLNHPLSVEIPRIRALLTECLSVVQKASKGGAGSATRRAIARLDELLFSNRSSSTENS
;
A
#
# COMPACT_ATOMS: atom_id res chain seq x y z
N MET A 1 7.79 20.12 35.64
CA MET A 1 7.10 19.44 36.77
C MET A 1 6.41 18.18 36.23
N ILE A 2 6.34 17.17 37.08
CA ILE A 2 6.22 15.73 36.81
C ILE A 2 4.78 15.26 36.49
N ASN A 3 4.71 14.18 35.71
CA ASN A 3 3.55 13.33 35.37
C ASN A 3 2.49 13.19 36.48
N GLN A 4 1.22 13.42 36.15
CA GLN A 4 0.09 12.88 36.91
C GLN A 4 -0.18 11.44 36.48
N ILE A 5 0.49 10.50 37.15
CA ILE A 5 0.13 9.09 37.13
C ILE A 5 -1.08 8.93 38.06
N SER A 6 -2.21 8.51 37.49
CA SER A 6 -3.41 8.16 38.26
C SER A 6 -3.22 6.76 38.84
N PHE A 7 -3.09 6.67 40.16
CA PHE A 7 -2.95 5.40 40.87
C PHE A 7 -4.28 4.62 40.81
N ILE A 8 -4.25 3.43 40.21
CA ILE A 8 -5.33 2.45 40.35
C ILE A 8 -5.13 1.79 41.72
N LYS A 9 -6.11 1.92 42.61
CA LYS A 9 -6.15 1.19 43.89
C LYS A 9 -6.32 -0.30 43.59
N GLU A 10 -5.32 -1.12 43.95
CA GLU A 10 -5.53 -2.56 44.13
C GLU A 10 -6.55 -2.74 45.27
N GLY A 11 -7.70 -3.32 44.93
CA GLY A 11 -8.68 -3.76 45.90
C GLY A 11 -8.27 -5.12 46.46
N GLU A 12 -8.17 -5.20 47.79
CA GLU A 12 -7.98 -6.44 48.53
C GLU A 12 -9.19 -7.36 48.31
N PHE A 13 -8.95 -8.57 47.81
CA PHE A 13 -10.00 -9.51 47.41
C PHE A 13 -10.35 -10.45 48.55
N ILE A 14 -11.50 -10.26 49.19
CA ILE A 14 -12.05 -11.22 50.15
C ILE A 14 -13.30 -11.84 49.53
N GLU A 15 -13.14 -13.07 49.04
CA GLU A 15 -14.21 -13.86 48.45
C GLU A 15 -15.12 -14.40 49.57
N LYS A 16 -16.36 -13.90 49.65
CA LYS A 16 -17.44 -14.54 50.42
C LYS A 16 -18.42 -15.18 49.44
N SER A 17 -18.57 -16.50 49.53
CA SER A 17 -19.51 -17.27 48.72
C SER A 17 -20.95 -16.74 48.88
N GLY A 18 -21.57 -16.35 47.77
CA GLY A 18 -23.03 -16.17 47.69
C GLY A 18 -23.57 -14.76 47.40
N SER A 19 -22.79 -13.82 46.85
CA SER A 19 -23.28 -12.47 46.50
C SER A 19 -22.99 -12.12 45.03
N PRO A 20 -23.85 -11.29 44.38
CA PRO A 20 -23.97 -11.22 42.92
C PRO A 20 -22.70 -10.72 42.23
N ALA A 21 -22.42 -11.31 41.06
CA ALA A 21 -21.29 -10.93 40.21
C ALA A 21 -21.31 -9.43 39.86
N LEU A 22 -20.15 -8.80 39.98
CA LEU A 22 -19.87 -7.36 39.81
C LEU A 22 -20.65 -6.69 38.66
N ARG A 23 -21.36 -5.61 38.97
CA ARG A 23 -21.92 -4.67 37.99
C ARG A 23 -20.95 -3.49 37.83
N LEU A 24 -20.24 -3.46 36.70
CA LEU A 24 -19.46 -2.29 36.30
C LEU A 24 -20.43 -1.19 35.85
N VAL A 25 -20.57 -0.12 36.62
CA VAL A 25 -21.28 1.10 36.22
C VAL A 25 -20.23 2.17 35.98
N GLY A 26 -19.96 2.44 34.70
CA GLY A 26 -19.13 3.55 34.26
C GLY A 26 -19.65 4.00 32.89
N ASP A 27 -19.78 5.31 32.71
CA ASP A 27 -20.15 5.88 31.42
C ASP A 27 -19.00 5.65 30.43
N VAL A 28 -19.26 4.81 29.42
CA VAL A 28 -18.30 4.54 28.35
C VAL A 28 -18.36 5.70 27.37
N THR A 29 -17.56 6.75 27.58
CA THR A 29 -17.29 7.72 26.53
C THR A 29 -16.22 7.17 25.60
N ALA A 30 -16.61 6.87 24.36
CA ALA A 30 -15.68 6.47 23.31
C ALA A 30 -14.65 7.58 23.08
N ALA A 31 -13.38 7.31 23.39
CA ALA A 31 -12.28 8.17 22.97
C ALA A 31 -12.16 8.07 21.44
N ASN A 32 -12.78 9.02 20.75
CA ASN A 32 -12.83 9.20 19.29
C ASN A 32 -13.59 8.10 18.52
N PRO A 33 -14.88 8.31 18.19
CA PRO A 33 -15.54 7.52 17.16
C PRO A 33 -15.04 8.01 15.79
N THR A 34 -13.82 7.67 15.40
CA THR A 34 -13.50 7.62 13.98
C THR A 34 -14.37 6.52 13.39
N GLN A 35 -15.52 6.91 12.86
CA GLN A 35 -16.41 6.05 12.11
C GLN A 35 -15.57 5.44 10.98
N ILE A 36 -15.17 4.18 11.14
CA ILE A 36 -14.43 3.45 10.10
C ILE A 36 -15.44 3.27 8.97
N VAL A 37 -15.40 4.15 7.98
CA VAL A 37 -16.17 4.01 6.75
C VAL A 37 -15.63 2.78 6.04
N ARG A 38 -16.27 1.64 6.26
CA ARG A 38 -15.97 0.42 5.52
C ARG A 38 -16.49 0.59 4.10
N LYS A 39 -15.58 0.48 3.13
CA LYS A 39 -15.97 0.43 1.72
C LYS A 39 -16.76 -0.85 1.47
N GLY A 40 -17.81 -0.75 0.64
CA GLY A 40 -18.57 -1.91 0.18
C GLY A 40 -17.76 -2.70 -0.86
N VAL A 41 -17.96 -2.40 -2.14
CA VAL A 41 -17.20 -3.02 -3.23
C VAL A 41 -15.89 -2.25 -3.45
N ILE A 42 -14.76 -2.93 -3.35
CA ILE A 42 -13.44 -2.35 -3.67
C ILE A 42 -13.32 -2.12 -5.16
N THR A 43 -12.98 -0.90 -5.56
CA THR A 43 -12.65 -0.56 -6.95
C THR A 43 -11.14 -0.35 -7.14
N ARG A 44 -10.73 -0.23 -8.41
CA ARG A 44 -9.34 0.13 -8.76
C ARG A 44 -8.97 1.49 -8.19
N ALA A 45 -9.88 2.46 -8.24
CA ALA A 45 -9.62 3.80 -7.73
C ALA A 45 -9.40 3.75 -6.21
N ASP A 46 -10.23 2.98 -5.49
CA ASP A 46 -10.09 2.78 -4.05
C ASP A 46 -8.74 2.19 -3.68
N MET A 47 -8.34 1.09 -4.34
CA MET A 47 -7.07 0.43 -4.06
C MET A 47 -5.87 1.36 -4.25
N LEU A 48 -5.86 2.15 -5.33
CA LEU A 48 -4.76 3.10 -5.60
C LEU A 48 -4.75 4.27 -4.62
N GLN A 49 -5.92 4.84 -4.32
CA GLN A 49 -6.04 5.96 -3.38
C GLN A 49 -5.69 5.55 -1.95
N ASP A 50 -6.21 4.41 -1.49
CA ASP A 50 -5.97 3.91 -0.14
C ASP A 50 -4.51 3.53 0.05
N PHE A 51 -3.90 2.88 -0.95
CA PHE A 51 -2.46 2.66 -0.94
C PHE A 51 -1.72 3.98 -0.81
N LEU A 52 -1.95 4.95 -1.70
CA LEU A 52 -1.22 6.23 -1.73
C LEU A 52 -1.38 7.04 -0.44
N ALA A 53 -2.55 6.97 0.19
CA ALA A 53 -2.85 7.60 1.47
C ALA A 53 -2.37 6.82 2.70
N ASP A 54 -1.75 5.65 2.53
CA ASP A 54 -1.39 4.70 3.60
C ASP A 54 -2.58 4.36 4.51
N LYS A 55 -3.73 4.08 3.89
CA LYS A 55 -4.97 3.66 4.54
C LYS A 55 -5.37 2.27 4.05
N CYS A 56 -6.18 1.59 4.85
CA CYS A 56 -6.85 0.35 4.47
C CYS A 56 -8.29 0.46 4.98
N LEU A 57 -9.20 0.87 4.09
CA LEU A 57 -10.58 1.22 4.43
C LEU A 57 -11.57 0.08 4.15
N GLY A 58 -11.08 -1.05 3.64
CA GLY A 58 -11.81 -2.30 3.50
C GLY A 58 -10.98 -3.46 4.03
N GLU A 59 -11.47 -4.68 3.85
CA GLU A 59 -10.73 -5.87 4.27
C GLU A 59 -9.49 -6.07 3.37
N PRO A 60 -8.27 -6.20 3.92
CA PRO A 60 -7.04 -6.32 3.13
C PRO A 60 -7.09 -7.43 2.07
N LEU A 61 -7.68 -8.58 2.40
CA LEU A 61 -7.86 -9.70 1.47
C LEU A 61 -8.80 -9.38 0.31
N ASP A 62 -9.78 -8.50 0.51
CA ASP A 62 -10.68 -8.08 -0.56
C ASP A 62 -9.96 -7.23 -1.61
N TYR A 63 -8.97 -6.42 -1.24
CA TYR A 63 -8.13 -5.71 -2.21
C TYR A 63 -7.29 -6.68 -3.05
N ILE A 64 -6.74 -7.73 -2.42
CA ILE A 64 -5.97 -8.78 -3.10
C ILE A 64 -6.88 -9.55 -4.05
N ARG A 65 -8.05 -9.98 -3.58
CA ARG A 65 -9.06 -10.66 -4.40
C ARG A 65 -9.49 -9.79 -5.57
N PHE A 66 -9.80 -8.52 -5.34
CA PHE A 66 -10.12 -7.55 -6.39
C PHE A 66 -9.01 -7.47 -7.44
N ALA A 67 -7.75 -7.29 -7.01
CA ALA A 67 -6.61 -7.19 -7.92
C ALA A 67 -6.53 -8.42 -8.83
N VAL A 68 -6.62 -9.62 -8.26
CA VAL A 68 -6.45 -10.88 -9.00
C VAL A 68 -7.66 -11.22 -9.86
N GLU A 69 -8.89 -11.04 -9.37
CA GLU A 69 -10.09 -11.48 -10.07
C GLU A 69 -10.57 -10.47 -11.12
N SER A 70 -10.48 -9.16 -10.81
CA SER A 70 -11.26 -8.13 -11.52
C SER A 70 -10.46 -7.21 -12.44
N THR A 71 -9.12 -7.26 -12.42
CA THR A 71 -8.29 -6.23 -13.08
C THR A 71 -7.47 -6.69 -14.29
N PHE A 72 -7.73 -7.91 -14.78
CA PHE A 72 -7.06 -8.49 -15.95
C PHE A 72 -5.51 -8.40 -15.89
N GLY A 73 -4.93 -8.44 -14.68
CA GLY A 73 -3.48 -8.37 -14.49
C GLY A 73 -2.90 -6.95 -14.53
N ASP A 74 -3.70 -5.92 -14.23
CA ASP A 74 -3.19 -4.57 -13.98
C ASP A 74 -2.05 -4.57 -12.95
N TRP A 75 -1.16 -3.59 -13.04
CA TRP A 75 -0.18 -3.32 -12.00
C TRP A 75 -0.85 -2.61 -10.84
N LEU A 76 -0.82 -3.23 -9.66
CA LEU A 76 -1.50 -2.75 -8.45
C LEU A 76 -0.62 -3.05 -7.23
N PRO A 77 -0.73 -2.26 -6.15
CA PRO A 77 0.13 -2.36 -4.97
C PRO A 77 -0.28 -3.52 -4.06
N ILE A 78 -0.15 -4.75 -4.54
CA ILE A 78 -0.66 -5.96 -3.89
C ILE A 78 0.14 -6.33 -2.62
N ARG A 79 1.43 -5.99 -2.55
CA ARG A 79 2.29 -6.35 -1.40
C ARG A 79 1.88 -5.56 -0.16
N TYR A 80 1.55 -4.28 -0.29
CA TYR A 80 1.03 -3.44 0.78
C TYR A 80 -0.20 -4.07 1.45
N PHE A 81 -1.21 -4.45 0.66
CA PHE A 81 -2.43 -5.06 1.22
C PHE A 81 -2.15 -6.45 1.79
N ALA A 82 -1.19 -7.20 1.22
CA ALA A 82 -0.73 -8.45 1.83
C ALA A 82 -0.09 -8.23 3.20
N ARG A 83 0.75 -7.20 3.37
CA ARG A 83 1.30 -6.84 4.68
C ARG A 83 0.23 -6.37 5.66
N LYS A 84 -0.77 -5.61 5.22
CA LYS A 84 -1.94 -5.26 6.06
C LYS A 84 -2.77 -6.50 6.45
N ALA A 85 -2.76 -7.56 5.63
CA ALA A 85 -3.38 -8.85 5.92
C ALA A 85 -2.49 -9.79 6.78
N GLY A 86 -1.27 -9.38 7.14
CA GLY A 86 -0.33 -10.24 7.86
C GLY A 86 0.30 -11.36 7.00
N LEU A 87 0.23 -11.26 5.68
CA LEU A 87 0.76 -12.27 4.75
C LEU A 87 2.21 -11.97 4.35
N SER A 88 3.05 -13.01 4.41
CA SER A 88 4.34 -13.02 3.71
C SER A 88 4.13 -13.13 2.20
N ASP A 89 5.19 -12.99 1.40
CA ASP A 89 5.10 -13.20 -0.06
C ASP A 89 4.72 -14.65 -0.40
N LYS A 90 5.19 -15.61 0.39
CA LYS A 90 4.85 -17.02 0.24
C LYS A 90 3.37 -17.25 0.55
N ASP A 91 2.87 -16.67 1.64
CA ASP A 91 1.46 -16.82 2.03
C ASP A 91 0.53 -16.10 1.06
N LEU A 92 0.96 -14.95 0.51
CA LEU A 92 0.25 -14.26 -0.55
C LEU A 92 0.12 -15.13 -1.80
N ILE A 93 1.21 -15.79 -2.24
CA ILE A 93 1.16 -16.72 -3.37
C ILE A 93 0.20 -17.88 -3.06
N ALA A 94 0.30 -18.48 -1.88
CA ALA A 94 -0.60 -19.56 -1.46
C ALA A 94 -2.06 -19.12 -1.46
N TYR A 95 -2.36 -17.92 -0.96
CA TYR A 95 -3.70 -17.34 -0.99
C TYR A 95 -4.21 -17.14 -2.43
N ILE A 96 -3.39 -16.57 -3.32
CA ILE A 96 -3.74 -16.38 -4.74
C ILE A 96 -4.05 -17.73 -5.42
N ASP A 97 -3.36 -18.79 -5.02
CA ASP A 97 -3.58 -20.13 -5.56
C ASP A 97 -4.93 -20.73 -5.16
N THR A 98 -5.52 -20.28 -4.06
CA THR A 98 -6.89 -20.66 -3.65
C THR A 98 -7.98 -19.94 -4.45
N LEU A 99 -7.67 -18.81 -5.10
CA LEU A 99 -8.67 -18.00 -5.77
C LEU A 99 -9.21 -18.68 -7.04
N PRO A 100 -10.50 -18.51 -7.37
CA PRO A 100 -11.16 -19.13 -8.52
C PRO A 100 -10.84 -18.41 -9.84
N VAL A 101 -9.56 -18.23 -10.16
CA VAL A 101 -9.07 -17.63 -11.41
C VAL A 101 -8.32 -18.63 -12.27
N GLN A 102 -8.26 -18.36 -13.57
CA GLN A 102 -7.58 -19.21 -14.55
C GLN A 102 -6.07 -19.31 -14.25
N PRO A 103 -5.43 -20.48 -14.48
CA PRO A 103 -4.01 -20.70 -14.17
C PRO A 103 -3.04 -19.63 -14.71
N PRO A 104 -3.18 -19.13 -15.96
CA PRO A 104 -2.29 -18.08 -16.47
C PRO A 104 -2.32 -16.79 -15.64
N ARG A 105 -3.44 -16.50 -14.97
CA ARG A 105 -3.55 -15.36 -14.08
C ARG A 105 -2.79 -15.58 -12.77
N LYS A 106 -2.87 -16.78 -12.20
CA LYS A 106 -2.07 -17.16 -11.01
C LYS A 106 -0.59 -17.06 -11.33
N ASP A 107 -0.18 -17.59 -12.48
CA ASP A 107 1.22 -17.56 -12.93
C ASP A 107 1.76 -16.14 -13.12
N LEU A 108 0.93 -15.22 -13.63
CA LEU A 108 1.30 -13.81 -13.72
C LEU A 108 1.66 -13.23 -12.34
N TYR A 109 0.82 -13.44 -11.32
CA TYR A 109 1.09 -12.92 -9.98
C TYR A 109 2.24 -13.65 -9.30
N ARG A 110 2.38 -14.98 -9.48
CA ARG A 110 3.55 -15.73 -9.01
C ARG A 110 4.85 -15.13 -9.56
N LYS A 111 4.92 -14.86 -10.86
CA LYS A 111 6.08 -14.23 -11.50
C LYS A 111 6.38 -12.84 -10.92
N ARG A 112 5.37 -12.02 -10.69
CA ARG A 112 5.51 -10.69 -10.07
C ARG A 112 5.98 -10.76 -8.62
N LEU A 113 5.50 -11.76 -7.88
CA LEU A 113 5.81 -11.91 -6.46
C LEU A 113 7.15 -12.62 -6.21
N ALA A 114 7.64 -13.41 -7.18
CA ALA A 114 8.90 -14.14 -7.09
C ALA A 114 10.15 -13.27 -7.06
N SER A 115 10.07 -12.00 -7.47
CA SER A 115 11.19 -11.06 -7.44
C SER A 115 10.79 -9.74 -6.77
N PRO A 116 11.72 -9.07 -6.06
CA PRO A 116 11.43 -7.81 -5.39
C PRO A 116 11.25 -6.63 -6.34
N ASP A 117 11.59 -6.76 -7.63
CA ASP A 117 11.74 -5.63 -8.56
C ASP A 117 11.05 -5.86 -9.93
N THR A 118 9.89 -6.50 -9.98
CA THR A 118 9.23 -6.83 -11.26
C THR A 118 8.59 -5.64 -11.97
N ALA A 119 8.25 -4.57 -11.25
CA ALA A 119 7.78 -3.31 -11.80
C ALA A 119 8.93 -2.35 -12.14
N TYR A 120 10.18 -2.71 -11.83
CA TYR A 120 11.35 -1.92 -12.21
C TYR A 120 11.50 -1.87 -13.73
N ALA A 121 11.78 -0.69 -14.25
CA ALA A 121 12.18 -0.48 -15.63
C ALA A 121 13.28 0.56 -15.69
N LYS A 122 14.40 0.22 -16.35
CA LYS A 122 15.51 1.15 -16.53
C LYS A 122 15.02 2.39 -17.29
N PRO A 123 15.21 3.62 -16.76
CA PRO A 123 14.74 4.82 -17.43
C PRO A 123 15.55 5.09 -18.70
N SER A 124 14.89 5.65 -19.72
CA SER A 124 15.59 6.19 -20.90
C SER A 124 16.37 7.46 -20.53
N MET A 125 17.30 7.91 -21.38
CA MET A 125 18.09 9.12 -21.12
C MET A 125 17.23 10.36 -20.82
N ARG A 126 16.10 10.50 -21.53
CA ARG A 126 15.15 11.60 -21.30
C ARG A 126 14.51 11.48 -19.91
N VAL A 127 14.00 10.29 -19.60
CA VAL A 127 13.33 10.01 -18.31
C VAL A 127 14.30 10.13 -17.14
N ALA A 128 15.58 9.81 -17.33
CA ALA A 128 16.62 9.89 -16.30
C ALA A 128 16.80 11.33 -15.76
N LYS A 129 16.57 12.36 -16.58
CA LYS A 129 16.57 13.76 -16.10
C LYS A 129 15.43 14.00 -15.11
N THR A 130 14.22 13.61 -15.47
CA THR A 130 13.05 13.73 -14.59
C THR A 130 13.21 12.89 -13.32
N GLN A 131 13.78 11.70 -13.43
CA GLN A 131 14.12 10.88 -12.26
C GLN A 131 15.11 11.58 -11.33
N LYS A 132 16.20 12.13 -11.88
CA LYS A 132 17.18 12.88 -11.08
C LYS A 132 16.52 14.02 -10.31
N ARG A 133 15.67 14.81 -10.98
CA ARG A 133 14.92 15.90 -10.33
C ARG A 133 14.04 15.41 -9.17
N ILE A 134 13.40 14.25 -9.32
CA ILE A 134 12.61 13.62 -8.24
C ILE A 134 13.52 13.24 -7.06
N LEU A 135 14.67 12.60 -7.34
CA LEU A 135 15.63 12.16 -6.33
C LEU A 135 16.29 13.34 -5.61
N ASP A 136 16.59 14.41 -6.32
CA ASP A 136 17.19 15.64 -5.79
C ASP A 136 16.16 16.50 -5.01
N GLY A 137 14.90 16.08 -4.96
CA GLY A 137 13.86 16.80 -4.24
C GLY A 137 13.46 18.12 -4.91
N GLU A 138 13.55 18.21 -6.22
CA GLU A 138 13.00 19.33 -6.99
C GLU A 138 11.48 19.23 -7.16
N ALA A 139 10.81 20.37 -7.33
CA ALA A 139 9.39 20.41 -7.66
C ALA A 139 9.15 19.82 -9.06
N VAL A 140 8.41 18.71 -9.11
CA VAL A 140 7.95 18.04 -10.33
C VAL A 140 6.45 17.92 -10.24
N HIS A 141 5.74 18.28 -11.32
CA HIS A 141 4.29 18.35 -11.36
C HIS A 141 3.73 17.57 -12.53
N ALA A 142 2.59 16.92 -12.32
CA ALA A 142 1.81 16.23 -13.33
C ALA A 142 0.82 17.21 -13.95
N SER A 143 1.28 18.05 -14.89
CA SER A 143 0.42 19.04 -15.54
C SER A 143 -0.52 18.43 -16.60
N ASP A 144 -0.08 17.37 -17.28
CA ASP A 144 -0.82 16.70 -18.34
C ASP A 144 -0.48 15.20 -18.42
N THR A 145 -1.13 14.48 -19.33
CA THR A 145 -0.92 13.04 -19.51
C THR A 145 0.50 12.67 -19.99
N LYS A 146 1.21 13.59 -20.66
CA LYS A 146 2.61 13.37 -21.08
C LYS A 146 3.53 13.47 -19.86
N ALA A 147 3.36 14.51 -19.04
CA ALA A 147 4.08 14.68 -17.78
C ALA A 147 3.86 13.48 -16.85
N VAL A 148 2.61 13.01 -16.70
CA VAL A 148 2.28 11.79 -15.95
C VAL A 148 3.03 10.58 -16.46
N THR A 149 3.07 10.40 -17.79
CA THR A 149 3.78 9.26 -18.38
C THR A 149 5.27 9.32 -18.08
N GLU A 150 5.88 10.50 -18.21
CA GLU A 150 7.30 10.73 -17.93
C GLU A 150 7.63 10.51 -16.45
N ILE A 151 6.82 11.04 -15.53
CA ILE A 151 6.93 10.84 -14.08
C ILE A 151 6.78 9.36 -13.73
N GLY A 152 5.76 8.68 -14.29
CA GLY A 152 5.52 7.26 -14.02
C GLY A 152 6.68 6.38 -14.47
N LEU A 153 7.31 6.70 -15.61
CA LEU A 153 8.51 6.00 -16.07
C LEU A 153 9.74 6.32 -15.19
N ALA A 154 9.86 7.56 -14.71
CA ALA A 154 10.94 7.95 -13.81
C ALA A 154 10.86 7.22 -12.45
N ILE A 155 9.64 7.09 -11.91
CA ILE A 155 9.39 6.37 -10.65
C ILE A 155 9.62 4.87 -10.82
N GLN A 156 9.25 4.28 -11.96
CA GLN A 156 9.55 2.88 -12.28
C GLN A 156 11.05 2.56 -12.22
N GLY A 157 11.90 3.52 -12.55
CA GLY A 157 13.36 3.37 -12.51
C GLY A 157 13.99 3.56 -11.14
N LEU A 158 13.22 3.86 -10.09
CA LEU A 158 13.78 4.09 -8.76
C LEU A 158 14.36 2.78 -8.18
N ASN A 159 15.48 2.94 -7.48
CA ASN A 159 16.19 1.85 -6.81
C ASN A 159 15.94 1.89 -5.29
N HIS A 160 16.25 0.78 -4.64
CA HIS A 160 16.31 0.68 -3.19
C HIS A 160 17.79 0.79 -2.74
N PRO A 161 18.11 1.48 -1.62
CA PRO A 161 17.19 2.27 -0.78
C PRO A 161 16.72 3.55 -1.48
N LEU A 162 15.54 4.03 -1.10
CA LEU A 162 15.01 5.30 -1.60
C LEU A 162 15.80 6.46 -0.98
N SER A 163 16.33 7.35 -1.80
CA SER A 163 17.01 8.58 -1.35
C SER A 163 16.08 9.79 -1.26
N VAL A 164 14.77 9.60 -1.50
CA VAL A 164 13.75 10.63 -1.45
C VAL A 164 12.63 10.21 -0.50
N GLU A 165 12.07 11.18 0.20
CA GLU A 165 10.99 10.99 1.17
C GLU A 165 9.76 10.32 0.55
N ILE A 166 9.29 9.24 1.18
CA ILE A 166 8.13 8.47 0.73
C ILE A 166 6.86 9.35 0.60
N PRO A 167 6.52 10.24 1.55
CA PRO A 167 5.38 11.13 1.40
C PRO A 167 5.42 11.98 0.13
N ARG A 168 6.62 12.37 -0.32
CA ARG A 168 6.79 13.15 -1.54
C ARG A 168 6.44 12.34 -2.79
N ILE A 169 6.90 11.09 -2.87
CA ILE A 169 6.52 10.20 -3.99
C ILE A 169 5.00 9.96 -3.97
N ARG A 170 4.42 9.72 -2.79
CA ARG A 170 2.97 9.52 -2.63
C ARG A 170 2.16 10.72 -3.11
N ALA A 171 2.57 11.93 -2.75
CA ALA A 171 1.93 13.17 -3.22
C ALA A 171 2.00 13.30 -4.75
N LEU A 172 3.18 13.08 -5.33
CA LEU A 172 3.37 13.14 -6.79
C LEU A 172 2.53 12.10 -7.55
N LEU A 173 2.46 10.86 -7.04
CA LEU A 173 1.61 9.82 -7.63
C LEU A 173 0.11 10.11 -7.45
N THR A 174 -0.27 10.79 -6.38
CA THR A 174 -1.66 11.26 -6.17
C THR A 174 -2.02 12.32 -7.20
N GLU A 175 -1.12 13.26 -7.47
CA GLU A 175 -1.28 14.25 -8.55
C GLU A 175 -1.44 13.56 -9.91
N CYS A 176 -0.59 12.57 -10.21
CA CYS A 176 -0.67 11.77 -11.44
C CYS A 176 -2.03 11.06 -11.57
N LEU A 177 -2.53 10.47 -10.48
CA LEU A 177 -3.81 9.77 -10.47
C LEU A 177 -4.98 10.73 -10.75
N SER A 178 -4.96 11.93 -10.17
CA SER A 178 -5.96 12.98 -10.40
C SER A 178 -6.03 13.40 -11.88
N VAL A 179 -4.88 13.56 -12.53
CA VAL A 179 -4.81 13.88 -13.97
C VAL A 179 -5.38 12.74 -14.82
N VAL A 180 -4.99 11.50 -14.53
CA VAL A 180 -5.46 10.32 -15.27
C VAL A 180 -6.97 10.14 -15.14
N GLN A 181 -7.54 10.38 -13.96
CA GLN A 181 -8.99 10.28 -13.73
C GLN A 181 -9.80 11.28 -14.56
N LYS A 182 -9.24 12.46 -14.83
CA LYS A 182 -9.88 13.49 -15.66
C LYS A 182 -9.70 13.27 -17.16
N ALA A 183 -8.74 12.43 -17.57
CA ALA A 183 -8.39 12.24 -18.97
C ALA A 183 -9.21 11.12 -19.64
N SER A 184 -9.68 11.37 -20.86
CA SER A 184 -10.39 10.38 -21.69
C SER A 184 -9.41 9.46 -22.43
N LYS A 185 -8.88 8.46 -21.73
CA LYS A 185 -8.01 7.36 -22.23
C LYS A 185 -6.57 7.78 -22.61
N GLY A 186 -5.61 6.87 -22.40
CA GLY A 186 -4.20 7.04 -22.79
C GLY A 186 -3.21 6.18 -21.99
N GLY A 187 -1.94 6.15 -22.42
CA GLY A 187 -0.87 5.37 -21.78
C GLY A 187 -0.50 5.80 -20.35
N ALA A 188 -0.84 7.03 -19.98
CA ALA A 188 -0.58 7.64 -18.66
C ALA A 188 -1.13 6.80 -17.49
N GLY A 189 -2.31 6.18 -17.66
CA GLY A 189 -2.91 5.36 -16.60
C GLY A 189 -2.12 4.08 -16.32
N SER A 190 -1.57 3.45 -17.36
CA SER A 190 -0.74 2.25 -17.20
C SER A 190 0.61 2.61 -16.55
N ALA A 191 1.23 3.71 -17.00
CA ALA A 191 2.47 4.22 -16.41
C ALA A 191 2.30 4.57 -14.92
N THR A 192 1.19 5.24 -14.56
CA THR A 192 0.86 5.57 -13.16
C THR A 192 0.69 4.31 -12.32
N ARG A 193 -0.08 3.32 -12.81
CA ARG A 193 -0.28 2.05 -12.11
C ARG A 193 1.02 1.28 -11.88
N ARG A 194 1.88 1.20 -12.89
CA ARG A 194 3.21 0.58 -12.76
C ARG A 194 4.11 1.34 -11.78
N ALA A 195 4.09 2.67 -11.80
CA ALA A 195 4.84 3.48 -10.84
C ALA A 195 4.36 3.28 -9.39
N ILE A 196 3.05 3.15 -9.18
CA ILE A 196 2.46 2.82 -7.89
C ILE A 196 2.89 1.41 -7.43
N ALA A 197 2.82 0.41 -8.31
CA ALA A 197 3.30 -0.93 -8.03
C ALA A 197 4.82 -0.97 -7.77
N ARG A 198 5.59 -0.09 -8.43
CA ARG A 198 7.02 0.06 -8.15
C ARG A 198 7.26 0.60 -6.74
N LEU A 199 6.50 1.61 -6.32
CA LEU A 199 6.60 2.11 -4.95
C LEU A 199 6.22 1.01 -3.94
N ASP A 200 5.19 0.22 -4.22
CA ASP A 200 4.83 -0.96 -3.41
C ASP A 200 5.99 -1.95 -3.26
N GLU A 201 6.64 -2.31 -4.37
CA GLU A 201 7.83 -3.17 -4.37
C GLU A 201 9.01 -2.59 -3.59
N LEU A 202 9.27 -1.29 -3.73
CA LEU A 202 10.35 -0.62 -3.00
C LEU A 202 10.13 -0.65 -1.49
N LEU A 203 8.88 -0.60 -1.04
CA LEU A 203 8.52 -0.53 0.37
C LEU A 203 8.27 -1.88 1.03
N PHE A 204 7.76 -2.87 0.29
CA PHE A 204 7.20 -4.09 0.89
C PHE A 204 7.77 -5.39 0.33
N SER A 205 8.61 -5.37 -0.70
CA SER A 205 9.28 -6.60 -1.16
C SER A 205 10.28 -7.10 -0.13
N ASN A 206 10.32 -8.41 0.09
CA ASN A 206 11.33 -9.01 0.95
C ASN A 206 12.67 -9.06 0.21
N ARG A 207 13.54 -8.07 0.46
CA ARG A 207 14.90 -8.05 -0.06
C ARG A 207 15.77 -8.82 0.93
N SER A 208 15.99 -10.11 0.66
CA SER A 208 17.07 -10.82 1.33
C SER A 208 18.36 -10.05 1.06
N SER A 209 19.01 -9.57 2.11
CA SER A 209 20.31 -8.92 2.06
C SER A 209 21.33 -9.91 1.49
N SER A 210 21.47 -9.96 0.18
CA SER A 210 22.66 -10.51 -0.47
C SER A 210 23.76 -9.47 -0.31
N THR A 211 24.30 -9.39 0.90
CA THR A 211 25.58 -8.76 1.20
C THR A 211 26.24 -9.74 2.16
N GLU A 212 27.41 -10.24 1.77
CA GLU A 212 28.21 -11.32 2.36
C GLU A 212 28.09 -12.68 1.64
N ASN A 213 28.91 -12.84 0.60
CA ASN A 213 29.97 -13.85 0.61
C ASN A 213 30.94 -13.64 -0.56
N SER A 214 32.20 -13.38 -0.16
CA SER A 214 33.48 -13.52 -0.88
C SER A 214 33.86 -12.49 -1.94
#